data_AF-A0A0F8Z9H5-F1
#
_entry.id   AF-A0A0F8Z9H5-F1
#
_cell.length_a   1.000
_cell.length_b   1.000
_cell.length_c   1.000
_cell.angle_alpha   90.00
_cell.angle_beta   90.00
_cell.angle_gamma   90.00
#
_symmetry.space_group_name_H-M   'P 1'
#
loop_
_entity.id
_entity.type
_entity.pdbx_description
1 polymer ?
#
loop_
_entity_poly.entity_id
_entity_poly.type
_entity_poly.pdbx_seq_one_letter_code
_entity_poly.pdbx_strand_id
1 'polypeptide(L)'
;MGELVLKGTLERLDYEFNFIAGFPEEEEKIKKAFDYIYAARVKKLLKRVGFGQLGYTGIGMYPGTFDHTFMRRYIGPEIVQIPECEFDDCMNNIKEKEV
;
A
#
# COMPACT_ATOMS: atom_id res chain seq x y z
N MET A 1 22.99 7.66 25.37
CA MET A 1 24.18 6.86 24.93
C MET A 1 23.77 5.47 24.47
N GLY A 2 22.77 4.83 25.10
CA GLY A 2 22.27 3.52 24.66
C GLY A 2 21.56 3.53 23.29
N GLU A 3 20.88 4.63 22.90
CA GLU A 3 20.14 4.67 21.64
C GLU A 3 21.04 4.57 20.41
N LEU A 4 22.26 5.13 20.48
CA LEU A 4 23.25 5.07 19.40
C LEU A 4 23.83 3.66 19.22
N VAL A 5 23.95 2.90 20.30
CA VAL A 5 24.39 1.49 20.25
C VAL A 5 23.33 0.64 19.56
N LEU A 6 22.05 0.87 19.86
CA LEU A 6 20.95 0.19 19.19
C LEU A 6 20.90 0.54 17.70
N LYS A 7 21.03 1.83 17.35
CA LYS A 7 21.11 2.29 15.97
C LYS A 7 22.19 1.53 15.19
N GLY A 8 23.42 1.50 15.71
CA GLY A 8 24.53 0.80 15.05
C GLY A 8 24.31 -0.70 14.92
N THR A 9 23.59 -1.32 15.86
CA THR A 9 23.23 -2.74 15.78
C THR A 9 22.21 -2.98 14.67
N LEU A 10 21.17 -2.15 14.57
CA LEU A 10 20.14 -2.27 13.53
C LEU A 10 20.69 -2.02 12.12
N GLU A 11 21.59 -1.03 11.97
CA GLU A 11 22.29 -0.77 10.69
C GLU A 11 23.15 -1.95 10.28
N ARG A 12 23.85 -2.59 11.24
CA ARG A 12 24.71 -3.75 10.96
C ARG A 12 23.91 -5.00 10.55
N LEU A 13 22.66 -5.08 10.97
CA LEU A 13 21.74 -6.16 10.63
C LEU A 13 20.90 -5.87 9.37
N ASP A 14 21.15 -4.74 8.69
CA ASP A 14 20.45 -4.32 7.47
C ASP A 14 18.93 -4.20 7.65
N TYR A 15 18.49 -3.77 8.84
CA TYR A 15 17.08 -3.45 9.08
C TYR A 15 16.70 -2.11 8.44
N GLU A 16 15.52 -2.06 7.82
CA GLU A 16 14.89 -0.80 7.43
C GLU A 16 14.30 -0.09 8.67
N PHE A 17 14.88 1.04 9.07
CA PHE A 17 14.32 1.88 10.14
C PHE A 17 14.62 3.37 9.90
N ASN A 18 13.84 4.24 10.54
CA ASN A 18 14.08 5.69 10.52
C ASN A 18 14.52 6.18 11.90
N PHE A 19 15.75 6.68 11.99
CA PHE A 19 16.31 7.21 13.24
C PHE A 19 16.04 8.70 13.39
N ILE A 20 15.24 9.07 14.38
CA ILE A 20 14.91 10.46 14.68
C ILE A 20 15.51 10.81 16.03
N ALA A 21 16.51 11.69 16.03
CA ALA A 21 17.09 12.27 17.24
C ALA A 21 16.63 13.72 17.42
N GLY A 22 16.15 14.05 18.61
CA GLY A 22 15.69 15.38 18.98
C GLY A 22 14.80 15.32 20.22
N PHE A 23 14.36 16.49 20.69
CA PHE A 23 13.46 16.61 21.82
C PHE A 23 11.98 16.56 21.39
N PRO A 24 11.07 16.09 22.26
CA PRO A 24 9.64 15.99 21.94
C PRO A 24 8.95 17.34 21.76
N GLU A 25 9.58 18.45 22.15
CA GLU A 25 9.08 19.82 21.94
C GLU A 25 9.40 20.35 20.52
N GLU A 26 10.30 19.69 19.79
CA GLU A 26 10.64 20.06 18.42
C GLU A 26 9.56 19.56 17.46
N GLU A 27 8.64 20.44 17.06
CA GLU A 27 7.55 20.11 16.12
C GLU A 27 8.03 19.44 14.82
N GLU A 28 9.21 19.82 14.32
CA GLU A 28 9.80 19.20 13.12
C GLU A 28 10.07 17.70 13.31
N LYS A 29 10.53 17.30 14.50
CA LYS A 29 10.85 15.90 14.84
C LYS A 29 9.59 15.09 15.02
N ILE A 30 8.59 15.67 15.67
CA ILE A 30 7.25 15.07 15.81
C ILE A 30 6.66 14.82 14.42
N LYS A 31 6.71 15.82 13.53
CA LYS A 31 6.21 15.69 12.16
C LYS A 31 6.91 14.55 11.40
N LYS A 32 8.24 14.49 11.46
CA LYS A 32 9.03 13.40 10.86
C LYS A 32 8.62 12.02 11.39
N ALA A 33 8.31 11.92 12.69
CA ALA A 33 7.83 10.68 13.29
C ALA A 33 6.45 10.29 12.73
N PHE A 34 5.51 11.24 12.65
CA PHE A 34 4.21 10.99 12.06
C PHE A 34 4.31 10.60 10.59
N ASP A 35 5.09 11.30 9.77
CA ASP A 35 5.27 10.97 8.35
C ASP A 35 5.74 9.52 8.16
N TYR A 36 6.70 9.07 9.00
CA TYR A 36 7.17 7.69 8.99
C TYR A 36 6.09 6.70 9.41
N ILE A 37 5.32 7.01 10.48
CA ILE A 37 4.22 6.15 10.94
C ILE A 37 3.13 6.03 9.87
N TYR A 38 2.78 7.13 9.20
CA TYR A 38 1.81 7.13 8.11
C TYR A 38 2.29 6.28 6.94
N ALA A 39 3.54 6.47 6.49
CA ALA A 39 4.12 5.65 5.43
C ALA A 39 4.14 4.15 5.79
N ALA A 40 4.54 3.81 7.02
CA ALA A 40 4.54 2.43 7.51
C ALA A 40 3.13 1.82 7.55
N ARG A 41 2.13 2.62 7.96
CA ARG A 41 0.72 2.22 7.94
C ARG A 41 0.24 1.95 6.51
N VAL A 42 0.54 2.85 5.57
CA VAL A 42 0.18 2.68 4.15
C VAL A 42 0.84 1.44 3.56
N LYS A 43 2.14 1.21 3.80
CA LYS A 43 2.86 -0.01 3.37
C LYS A 43 2.18 -1.28 3.90
N LYS A 44 1.69 -1.26 5.16
CA LYS A 44 0.96 -2.40 5.76
C LYS A 44 -0.44 -2.58 5.17
N LEU A 45 -1.15 -1.49 4.89
CA LEU A 45 -2.48 -1.54 4.28
C LEU A 45 -2.42 -2.03 2.83
N LEU A 46 -1.49 -1.52 2.01
CA LEU A 46 -1.32 -1.93 0.61
C LEU A 46 -1.10 -3.44 0.47
N LYS A 47 -0.38 -4.08 1.39
CA LYS A 47 -0.20 -5.55 1.40
C LYS A 47 -1.50 -6.35 1.58
N ARG A 48 -2.58 -5.72 2.04
CA ARG A 48 -3.87 -6.37 2.34
C ARG A 48 -5.02 -5.88 1.45
N VAL A 49 -4.81 -4.79 0.72
CA VAL A 49 -5.82 -4.22 -0.17
C VAL A 49 -5.91 -5.07 -1.44
N GLY A 50 -7.14 -5.36 -1.85
CA GLY A 50 -7.45 -5.91 -3.16
C GLY A 50 -8.14 -4.85 -4.02
N PHE A 51 -7.82 -4.79 -5.30
CA PHE A 51 -8.50 -3.98 -6.30
C PHE A 51 -9.16 -4.89 -7.33
N GLY A 52 -10.45 -4.69 -7.57
CA GLY A 52 -11.16 -5.29 -8.70
C GLY A 52 -11.00 -4.42 -9.94
N GLN A 53 -10.40 -4.95 -11.00
CA GLN A 53 -10.38 -4.31 -12.31
C GLN A 53 -11.54 -4.87 -13.13
N LEU A 54 -12.52 -4.03 -13.47
CA LEU A 54 -13.59 -4.39 -14.40
C LEU A 54 -13.07 -4.36 -15.84
N GLY A 55 -13.26 -5.46 -16.55
CA GLY A 55 -12.78 -5.62 -17.92
C GLY A 55 -11.25 -5.68 -18.03
N TYR A 56 -10.74 -5.53 -19.26
CA TYR A 56 -9.30 -5.55 -19.56
C TYR A 56 -8.82 -4.18 -20.05
N THR A 57 -7.51 -3.94 -19.97
CA THR A 57 -6.91 -2.68 -20.43
C THR A 57 -7.15 -2.47 -21.93
N GLY A 58 -7.59 -1.27 -22.32
CA GLY A 58 -7.89 -0.94 -23.72
C GLY A 58 -6.65 -1.01 -24.63
N ILE A 59 -6.87 -1.36 -25.89
CA ILE A 59 -5.82 -1.42 -26.92
C ILE A 59 -5.13 -0.05 -27.03
N GLY A 60 -3.80 -0.02 -26.91
CA GLY A 60 -3.00 1.20 -26.99
C GLY A 60 -2.80 1.95 -25.66
N MET A 61 -3.41 1.50 -24.55
CA MET A 61 -3.23 2.09 -23.22
C MET A 61 -2.06 1.48 -22.44
N TYR A 62 -0.85 1.49 -23.02
CA TYR A 62 0.35 0.93 -22.38
C TYR A 62 0.67 1.50 -20.98
N PRO A 63 0.50 2.81 -20.70
CA PRO A 63 0.75 3.34 -19.34
C PRO A 63 -0.20 2.79 -18.27
N GLY A 64 -1.37 2.27 -18.68
CA GLY A 64 -2.36 1.67 -17.78
C GLY A 64 -2.23 0.15 -17.66
N THR A 65 -1.30 -0.47 -18.39
CA THR A 65 -1.02 -1.90 -18.25
C THR A 65 -0.06 -2.14 -17.09
N PHE A 66 -0.31 -3.19 -16.31
CA PHE A 66 0.55 -3.58 -15.19
C PHE A 66 0.58 -5.11 -15.06
N ASP A 67 1.67 -5.61 -14.49
CA ASP A 67 1.80 -7.02 -14.11
C ASP A 67 1.25 -7.20 -12.69
N HIS A 68 0.17 -7.95 -12.55
CA HIS A 68 -0.50 -8.20 -11.28
C HIS A 68 0.41 -8.94 -10.26
N THR A 69 1.32 -9.80 -10.74
CA THR A 69 2.27 -10.52 -9.89
C THR A 69 3.34 -9.57 -9.35
N PHE A 70 3.87 -8.68 -10.19
CA PHE A 70 4.83 -7.67 -9.76
C PHE A 70 4.20 -6.60 -8.87
N MET A 71 2.95 -6.20 -9.13
CA MET A 71 2.21 -5.31 -8.23
C MET A 71 2.08 -5.91 -6.83
N ARG A 72 1.71 -7.19 -6.75
CA ARG A 72 1.63 -7.92 -5.47
C ARG A 72 2.97 -8.02 -4.76
N ARG A 73 4.05 -8.31 -5.50
CA ARG A 73 5.39 -8.51 -4.95
C ARG A 73 6.03 -7.21 -4.45
N TYR A 74 5.96 -6.14 -5.24
CA TYR A 74 6.74 -4.91 -4.99
C TYR A 74 5.95 -3.80 -4.31
N ILE A 75 4.67 -3.63 -4.64
CA ILE A 75 3.82 -2.58 -4.07
C ILE A 75 2.93 -3.13 -2.95
N GLY A 76 2.44 -4.36 -3.12
CA GLY A 76 1.62 -5.08 -2.15
C GLY A 76 0.17 -5.39 -2.56
N PRO A 77 -0.57 -4.54 -3.29
CA PRO A 77 -1.99 -4.80 -3.52
C PRO A 77 -2.19 -5.95 -4.49
N GLU A 78 -3.27 -6.68 -4.28
CA GLU A 78 -3.73 -7.74 -5.18
C GLU A 78 -4.70 -7.14 -6.18
N ILE A 79 -4.53 -7.41 -7.47
CA ILE A 79 -5.41 -6.91 -8.51
C ILE A 79 -6.10 -8.11 -9.15
N VAL A 80 -7.42 -8.15 -9.02
CA VAL A 80 -8.27 -9.22 -9.54
C VAL A 80 -9.03 -8.67 -10.72
N GLN A 81 -8.92 -9.33 -11.87
CA GLN A 81 -9.72 -8.99 -13.03
C GLN A 81 -11.10 -9.61 -12.89
N ILE A 82 -12.12 -8.77 -13.06
CA ILE A 82 -13.53 -9.16 -13.01
C ILE A 82 -14.05 -8.99 -14.44
N PRO A 83 -14.45 -10.08 -15.10
CA PRO A 83 -15.03 -9.99 -16.44
C PRO A 83 -16.39 -9.28 -16.38
N GLU A 84 -16.71 -8.56 -17.44
CA GLU A 84 -17.92 -7.74 -17.53
C GLU A 84 -19.19 -8.58 -17.36
N CYS A 85 -19.21 -9.82 -17.88
CA CYS A 85 -20.36 -10.70 -17.75
C CYS A 85 -20.67 -11.10 -16.29
N GLU A 86 -19.64 -11.38 -15.47
CA GLU A 86 -19.83 -11.69 -14.05
C GLU A 86 -20.37 -10.46 -13.29
N PHE A 87 -19.92 -9.27 -13.69
CA PHE A 87 -20.40 -8.03 -13.11
C PHE A 87 -21.87 -7.77 -13.48
N ASP A 88 -22.24 -7.96 -14.74
CA ASP A 88 -23.63 -7.81 -15.21
C ASP A 88 -24.57 -8.79 -14.51
N ASP A 89 -24.14 -10.03 -14.31
CA ASP A 89 -24.88 -11.03 -13.54
C ASP A 89 -25.06 -10.61 -12.07
N CYS A 90 -24.03 -10.05 -11.44
CA CYS A 90 -24.15 -9.48 -10.10
C CYS A 90 -25.15 -8.33 -10.05
N MET A 91 -25.10 -7.41 -11.03
CA MET A 91 -25.98 -6.24 -11.10
C MET A 91 -27.45 -6.64 -11.27
N ASN A 92 -27.75 -7.60 -12.14
CA ASN A 92 -29.12 -8.08 -12.38
C ASN A 92 -29.75 -8.80 -11.17
N ASN A 93 -28.93 -9.27 -10.22
CA ASN A 93 -29.38 -9.97 -9.02
C ASN A 93 -29.60 -9.05 -7.81
N ILE A 94 -29.35 -7.74 -7.94
CA ILE A 94 -29.61 -6.77 -6.88
C ILE A 94 -31.12 -6.53 -6.79
N LYS A 95 -31.72 -6.73 -5.61
CA LYS A 95 -33.16 -6.49 -5.40
C LYS A 95 -33.42 -4.98 -5.41
N GLU A 96 -34.46 -4.55 -6.12
CA GLU A 96 -34.91 -3.13 -6.27
C GLU A 96 -35.18 -2.37 -4.95
N LYS A 97 -35.03 -3.00 -3.78
CA LYS A 97 -35.26 -2.38 -2.48
C LYS A 97 -34.06 -1.59 -1.92
N GLU A 98 -32.91 -1.62 -2.60
CA GLU A 98 -31.67 -0.96 -2.16
C GLU A 98 -31.12 0.05 -3.18
N VAL A 99 -31.89 0.41 -4.21
CA VAL A 99 -31.54 1.43 -5.23
C VAL A 99 -32.24 2.76 -4.96
#